data_AF-A0A6X8JT42-F1
#
_entry.id   AF-A0A6X8JT42-F1
#
_cell.length_a   1.000
_cell.length_b   1.000
_cell.length_c   1.000
_cell.angle_alpha   90.00
_cell.angle_beta   90.00
_cell.angle_gamma   90.00
#
_symmetry.space_group_name_H-M   'P 1'
#
loop_
_entity.id
_entity.type
_entity.pdbx_description
1 polymer ?
#
loop_
_entity_poly.entity_id
_entity_poly.type
_entity_poly.pdbx_seq_one_letter_code
_entity_poly.pdbx_strand_id
1 'polypeptide(L)'
;MAKKPTTGKAVKKQTNSKLSFHKQLVLNRFMFRFFKDGTLHGLKIRLGEDRFEGIHEDGQSLFFHELSNYLFEVDLIDLDELRRYDLNIVKHWQQITEHRNLKEDTVLNMKYFQYLSLLFTEIYLDWYFNRKQEL
;
A
#
# COMPACT_ATOMS: atom_id res chain seq x y z
N MET A 1 -1.97 62.42 13.83
CA MET A 1 -1.14 61.23 14.13
C MET A 1 -1.99 60.28 14.95
N ALA A 2 -2.71 59.33 14.34
CA ALA A 2 -2.27 58.01 13.85
C ALA A 2 -1.94 57.00 14.97
N LYS A 3 -2.83 56.01 15.17
CA LYS A 3 -2.51 54.58 15.29
C LYS A 3 -3.80 53.75 15.18
N LYS A 4 -3.99 53.08 14.05
CA LYS A 4 -5.02 52.06 13.82
C LYS A 4 -4.56 50.74 14.44
N PRO A 5 -5.44 49.93 15.06
CA PRO A 5 -5.09 48.58 15.47
C PRO A 5 -4.98 47.66 14.25
N THR A 6 -3.87 46.91 14.22
CA THR A 6 -3.47 45.94 13.21
C THR A 6 -4.32 44.68 13.27
N THR A 7 -4.96 44.31 12.17
CA THR A 7 -5.65 43.04 11.96
C THR A 7 -4.64 41.89 11.81
N GLY A 8 -4.54 41.05 12.84
CA GLY A 8 -3.81 39.78 12.75
C GLY A 8 -4.52 38.83 11.77
N LYS A 9 -3.85 38.46 10.69
CA LYS A 9 -4.32 37.44 9.75
C LYS A 9 -4.28 36.07 10.44
N ALA A 10 -5.45 35.50 10.71
CA ALA A 10 -5.56 34.11 11.16
C ALA A 10 -5.07 33.18 10.04
N VAL A 11 -4.00 32.43 10.31
CA VAL A 11 -3.50 31.37 9.45
C VAL A 11 -4.55 30.25 9.42
N LYS A 12 -5.16 30.00 8.26
CA LYS A 12 -6.11 28.89 8.08
C LYS A 12 -5.36 27.56 8.31
N LYS A 13 -5.69 26.89 9.40
CA LYS A 13 -5.29 25.50 9.70
C LYS A 13 -5.78 24.61 8.55
N GLN A 14 -4.84 23.97 7.84
CA GLN A 14 -5.17 22.98 6.81
C GLN A 14 -5.99 21.86 7.46
N THR A 15 -7.28 21.84 7.17
CA THR A 15 -8.15 20.72 7.52
C THR A 15 -7.72 19.55 6.66
N ASN A 16 -7.07 18.58 7.29
CA ASN A 16 -6.80 17.26 6.72
C ASN A 16 -8.17 16.64 6.40
N SER A 17 -8.66 16.88 5.18
CA SER A 17 -9.98 16.45 4.76
C SER A 17 -9.90 14.94 4.61
N LYS A 18 -10.38 14.22 5.65
CA LYS A 18 -10.66 12.79 5.53
C LYS A 18 -11.44 12.61 4.23
N LEU A 19 -10.87 11.81 3.32
CA LEU A 19 -11.45 11.49 2.02
C LEU A 19 -12.94 11.15 2.21
N SER A 20 -13.83 11.73 1.41
CA SER A 20 -15.27 11.43 1.47
C SER A 20 -15.49 9.91 1.45
N PHE A 21 -16.45 9.41 2.23
CA PHE A 21 -16.76 7.98 2.35
C PHE A 21 -16.96 7.31 0.98
N HIS A 22 -17.61 7.99 0.04
CA HIS A 22 -17.76 7.50 -1.33
C HIS A 22 -16.41 7.33 -2.06
N LYS A 23 -15.44 8.23 -1.83
CA LYS A 23 -14.09 8.10 -2.38
C LYS A 23 -13.32 6.94 -1.73
N GLN A 24 -13.52 6.71 -0.43
CA GLN A 24 -12.96 5.53 0.25
C GLN A 24 -13.55 4.23 -0.29
N LEU A 25 -14.85 4.23 -0.64
CA LEU A 25 -15.51 3.09 -1.29
C LEU A 25 -15.02 2.85 -2.72
N VAL A 26 -14.73 3.90 -3.50
CA VAL A 26 -14.14 3.77 -4.84
C VAL A 26 -12.75 3.15 -4.77
N LEU A 27 -11.92 3.56 -3.81
CA LEU A 27 -10.59 2.99 -3.62
C LEU A 27 -10.66 1.52 -3.24
N ASN A 28 -11.53 1.15 -2.29
CA ASN A 28 -11.77 -0.26 -1.94
C ASN A 28 -12.29 -1.07 -3.14
N ARG A 29 -13.21 -0.52 -3.93
CA ARG A 29 -13.76 -1.20 -5.11
C ARG A 29 -12.70 -1.36 -6.21
N PHE A 30 -11.84 -0.37 -6.42
CA PHE A 30 -10.69 -0.46 -7.33
C PHE A 30 -9.76 -1.60 -6.90
N MET A 31 -9.41 -1.65 -5.62
CA MET A 31 -8.53 -2.66 -5.05
C MET A 31 -9.07 -4.09 -5.21
N PHE A 32 -10.37 -4.32 -5.01
CA PHE A 32 -10.94 -5.67 -5.13
C PHE A 32 -10.98 -6.22 -6.56
N ARG A 33 -10.87 -5.37 -7.59
CA ARG A 33 -10.87 -5.84 -8.99
C ARG A 33 -9.66 -6.70 -9.35
N PHE A 34 -8.57 -6.60 -8.60
CA PHE A 34 -7.35 -7.36 -8.83
C PHE A 34 -7.36 -8.76 -8.20
N PHE A 35 -8.43 -9.14 -7.48
CA PHE A 35 -8.52 -10.43 -6.80
C PHE A 35 -9.72 -11.27 -7.24
N LYS A 36 -9.47 -12.57 -7.47
CA LYS A 36 -10.45 -13.54 -8.00
C LYS A 36 -11.73 -13.68 -7.16
N ASP A 37 -11.62 -13.61 -5.84
CA ASP A 37 -12.73 -13.79 -4.89
C ASP A 37 -12.99 -12.51 -4.03
N GLY A 38 -12.52 -11.35 -4.52
CA GLY A 38 -12.08 -10.17 -3.76
C GLY A 38 -13.06 -9.57 -2.74
N THR A 39 -13.03 -10.08 -1.51
CA THR A 39 -13.47 -9.35 -0.31
C THR A 39 -12.30 -9.15 0.65
N LEU A 40 -12.32 -8.06 1.42
CA LEU A 40 -11.29 -7.83 2.45
C LEU A 40 -11.24 -8.98 3.46
N HIS A 41 -12.38 -9.62 3.70
CA HIS A 41 -12.49 -10.77 4.59
C HIS A 41 -11.75 -11.99 4.03
N GLY A 42 -11.95 -12.32 2.75
CA GLY A 42 -11.22 -13.39 2.08
C GLY A 42 -9.71 -13.18 2.07
N LEU A 43 -9.27 -11.95 1.79
CA LEU A 43 -7.85 -11.58 1.85
C LEU A 43 -7.28 -11.74 3.26
N LYS A 44 -8.03 -11.32 4.30
CA LYS A 44 -7.61 -11.51 5.68
C LYS A 44 -7.49 -12.99 6.05
N ILE A 45 -8.41 -13.84 5.61
CA ILE A 45 -8.35 -15.28 5.89
C ILE A 45 -7.10 -15.90 5.27
N ARG A 46 -6.78 -15.53 4.03
CA ARG A 46 -5.65 -16.13 3.29
C ARG A 46 -4.29 -15.56 3.70
N LEU A 47 -4.20 -14.26 3.98
CA LEU A 47 -2.93 -13.58 4.24
C LEU A 47 -2.69 -13.24 5.72
N GLY A 48 -3.70 -13.41 6.59
CA GLY A 48 -3.65 -12.88 7.95
C GLY A 48 -2.84 -13.71 8.95
N GLU A 49 -2.37 -14.90 8.58
CA GLU A 49 -1.52 -15.73 9.44
C GLU A 49 -0.06 -15.23 9.42
N ASP A 50 0.57 -15.20 10.59
CA ASP A 50 1.95 -14.71 10.76
C ASP A 50 2.98 -15.49 9.90
N ARG A 51 2.67 -16.72 9.47
CA ARG A 51 3.55 -17.53 8.59
C ARG A 51 3.80 -16.91 7.21
N PHE A 52 2.95 -15.97 6.80
CA PHE A 52 3.07 -15.26 5.54
C PHE A 52 3.82 -13.93 5.67
N GLU A 53 4.30 -13.62 6.87
CA GLU A 53 5.06 -12.41 7.15
C GLU A 53 6.55 -12.66 6.95
N GLY A 54 7.21 -11.72 6.28
CA GLY A 54 8.65 -11.76 6.06
C GLY A 54 9.02 -11.88 4.59
N ILE A 55 10.33 -12.00 4.37
CA ILE A 55 10.96 -12.03 3.07
C ILE A 55 11.51 -13.44 2.84
N HIS A 56 11.19 -14.01 1.70
CA HIS A 56 11.69 -15.30 1.26
C HIS A 56 13.15 -15.20 0.75
N GLU A 57 13.82 -16.33 0.56
CA GLU A 57 15.25 -16.36 0.19
C GLU A 57 15.55 -15.75 -1.19
N ASP A 58 14.55 -15.69 -2.07
CA ASP A 58 14.65 -15.04 -3.38
C ASP A 58 14.48 -13.51 -3.34
N GLY A 59 14.28 -12.95 -2.14
CA GLY A 59 14.11 -11.52 -1.91
C GLY A 59 12.68 -11.00 -2.11
N GLN A 60 11.72 -11.86 -2.48
CA GLN A 60 10.30 -11.50 -2.54
C GLN A 60 9.65 -11.62 -1.15
N SER A 61 8.52 -10.97 -0.96
CA SER A 61 7.70 -11.21 0.23
C SER A 61 7.02 -12.58 0.18
N LEU A 62 6.80 -13.18 1.34
CA LEU A 62 5.97 -14.39 1.43
C LEU A 62 4.52 -14.13 0.98
N PHE A 63 4.05 -12.89 1.07
CA PHE A 63 2.75 -12.48 0.51
C PHE A 63 2.71 -12.53 -1.01
N PHE A 64 3.80 -12.17 -1.72
CA PHE A 64 3.88 -12.32 -3.17
C PHE A 64 3.64 -13.76 -3.60
N HIS A 65 4.30 -14.72 -2.94
CA HIS A 65 4.13 -16.15 -3.23
C HIS A 65 2.70 -16.63 -2.98
N GLU A 66 2.06 -16.17 -1.91
CA GLU A 66 0.66 -16.51 -1.62
C GLU A 66 -0.29 -15.89 -2.66
N LEU A 67 -0.02 -14.64 -3.09
CA LEU A 67 -0.82 -13.96 -4.10
C LEU A 67 -0.68 -14.56 -5.50
N SER A 68 0.56 -14.85 -5.92
CA SER A 68 0.89 -15.35 -7.26
C SER A 68 0.26 -16.71 -7.55
N ASN A 69 0.10 -17.53 -6.50
CA ASN A 69 -0.36 -18.91 -6.66
C ASN A 69 -1.90 -19.01 -6.71
N TYR A 70 -2.62 -18.14 -6.00
CA TYR A 70 -4.04 -18.43 -5.69
C TYR A 70 -5.00 -17.25 -5.85
N LEU A 71 -4.52 -16.02 -5.98
CA LEU A 71 -5.37 -14.86 -5.66
C LEU A 71 -5.40 -13.75 -6.71
N PHE A 72 -4.42 -13.70 -7.61
CA PHE A 72 -4.26 -12.56 -8.49
C PHE A 72 -4.98 -12.73 -9.85
N GLU A 73 -5.67 -11.68 -10.29
CA GLU A 73 -6.28 -11.62 -11.62
C GLU A 73 -5.24 -11.23 -12.67
N VAL A 74 -4.67 -12.26 -13.30
CA VAL A 74 -3.58 -12.14 -14.30
C VAL A 74 -4.00 -11.33 -15.53
N ASP A 75 -5.31 -11.26 -15.81
CA ASP A 75 -5.84 -10.48 -16.93
C ASP A 75 -5.70 -8.96 -16.75
N LEU A 76 -5.45 -8.47 -15.52
CA LEU A 76 -5.27 -7.05 -15.24
C LEU A 76 -3.81 -6.66 -15.00
N ILE A 77 -3.06 -7.50 -14.29
CA ILE A 77 -1.63 -7.30 -14.02
C ILE A 77 -0.99 -8.68 -14.12
N ASP A 78 0.00 -8.80 -14.99
CA ASP A 78 0.72 -10.05 -15.16
C ASP A 78 1.64 -10.34 -13.96
N LEU A 79 2.18 -11.56 -13.93
CA LEU A 79 3.03 -12.00 -12.82
C LEU A 79 4.36 -11.22 -12.73
N ASP A 80 4.88 -10.73 -13.85
CA ASP A 80 6.14 -10.00 -13.89
C ASP A 80 5.97 -8.59 -13.32
N GLU A 81 4.84 -7.95 -13.61
CA GLU A 81 4.45 -6.68 -13.00
C GLU A 81 4.20 -6.82 -11.51
N LEU A 82 3.46 -7.86 -11.09
CA LEU A 82 3.23 -8.12 -9.67
C LEU A 82 4.56 -8.33 -8.93
N ARG A 83 5.50 -9.07 -9.53
CA ARG A 83 6.84 -9.29 -8.98
C ARG A 83 7.63 -7.97 -8.87
N ARG A 84 7.53 -7.10 -9.89
CA ARG A 84 8.17 -5.78 -9.88
C ARG A 84 7.65 -4.93 -8.72
N TYR A 85 6.33 -4.91 -8.49
CA TYR A 85 5.74 -4.19 -7.36
C TYR A 85 6.21 -4.74 -6.02
N ASP A 86 6.23 -6.07 -5.85
CA ASP A 86 6.72 -6.68 -4.61
C ASP A 86 8.17 -6.30 -4.31
N LEU A 87 9.07 -6.42 -5.28
CA LEU A 87 10.48 -6.04 -5.11
C LEU A 87 10.66 -4.57 -4.70
N ASN A 88 9.87 -3.66 -5.27
CA ASN A 88 9.89 -2.25 -4.88
C ASN A 88 9.46 -2.08 -3.41
N ILE A 89 8.40 -2.77 -3.01
CA ILE A 89 7.88 -2.75 -1.64
C ILE A 89 8.92 -3.29 -0.66
N VAL A 90 9.52 -4.45 -0.94
CA VAL A 90 10.56 -5.07 -0.10
C VAL A 90 11.74 -4.13 0.06
N LYS A 91 12.24 -3.56 -1.05
CA LYS A 91 13.34 -2.60 -1.04
C LYS A 91 13.03 -1.40 -0.12
N HIS A 92 11.87 -0.78 -0.29
CA HIS A 92 11.49 0.38 0.53
C HIS A 92 11.25 0.01 1.99
N TRP A 93 10.64 -1.14 2.27
CA TRP A 93 10.42 -1.62 3.63
C TRP A 93 11.73 -1.85 4.37
N GLN A 94 12.68 -2.52 3.73
CA GLN A 94 14.02 -2.76 4.29
C GLN A 94 14.73 -1.43 4.60
N GLN A 95 14.69 -0.47 3.66
CA GLN A 95 15.28 0.86 3.87
C GLN A 95 14.64 1.62 5.04
N ILE A 96 13.31 1.55 5.18
CA ILE A 96 12.58 2.26 6.25
C ILE A 96 12.85 1.62 7.62
N THR A 97 12.99 0.29 7.67
CA THR A 97 13.11 -0.46 8.94
C THR A 97 14.55 -0.66 9.40
N GLU A 98 15.54 -0.49 8.53
CA GLU A 98 16.97 -0.74 8.77
C GLU A 98 17.46 -0.20 10.14
N HIS A 99 17.30 1.11 10.38
CA HIS A 99 17.79 1.72 11.61
C HIS A 99 17.16 1.11 12.88
N ARG A 100 15.87 0.78 12.81
CA ARG A 100 15.15 0.21 13.94
C ARG A 100 15.53 -1.25 14.17
N ASN A 101 15.66 -2.01 13.09
CA ASN A 101 16.10 -3.41 13.17
C ASN A 101 17.47 -3.52 13.85
N LEU A 102 18.41 -2.63 13.48
CA LEU A 102 19.74 -2.57 14.10
C LEU A 102 19.70 -2.19 15.59
N LYS A 103 18.81 -1.25 15.96
CA LYS A 103 18.71 -0.76 17.34
C LYS A 103 18.04 -1.76 18.29
N GLU A 104 17.03 -2.46 17.80
CA GLU A 104 16.19 -3.37 18.59
C GLU A 104 16.61 -4.84 18.45
N ASP A 105 17.64 -5.14 17.65
CA ASP A 105 18.12 -6.50 17.33
C ASP A 105 16.97 -7.44 16.92
N THR A 106 16.10 -6.94 16.05
CA THR A 106 14.89 -7.64 15.59
C THR A 106 14.60 -7.32 14.13
N VAL A 107 13.90 -8.22 13.45
CA VAL A 107 13.48 -8.00 12.05
C VAL A 107 12.01 -7.62 12.05
N LEU A 108 11.71 -6.38 11.66
CA LEU A 108 10.34 -5.95 11.46
C LEU A 108 9.77 -6.56 10.18
N ASN A 109 8.71 -7.35 10.33
CA ASN A 109 7.93 -7.87 9.21
C ASN A 109 6.65 -7.05 8.98
N MET A 110 6.23 -6.95 7.72
CA MET A 110 4.96 -6.33 7.36
C MET A 110 3.80 -7.22 7.79
N LYS A 111 2.75 -6.61 8.34
CA LYS A 111 1.44 -7.23 8.44
C LYS A 111 0.74 -7.22 7.08
N TYR A 112 -0.14 -8.19 6.83
CA TYR A 112 -0.84 -8.34 5.55
C TYR A 112 -1.54 -7.05 5.06
N PHE A 113 -2.16 -6.27 5.96
CA PHE A 113 -2.83 -5.03 5.61
C PHE A 113 -1.85 -3.91 5.22
N GLN A 114 -0.62 -3.93 5.77
CA GLN A 114 0.43 -2.99 5.39
C GLN A 114 0.94 -3.32 4.00
N TYR A 115 1.23 -4.60 3.75
CA TYR A 115 1.64 -5.08 2.43
C TYR A 115 0.60 -4.76 1.36
N LEU A 116 -0.67 -5.11 1.59
CA LEU A 116 -1.76 -4.79 0.65
C LEU A 116 -1.86 -3.30 0.37
N SER A 117 -1.73 -2.45 1.40
CA SER A 117 -1.76 -0.99 1.21
C SER A 117 -0.63 -0.49 0.32
N LEU A 118 0.58 -1.05 0.48
CA LEU A 118 1.73 -0.71 -0.35
C LEU A 118 1.58 -1.24 -1.78
N LEU A 119 1.10 -2.48 -1.94
CA LEU A 119 0.83 -3.06 -3.26
C LEU A 119 -0.17 -2.22 -4.05
N PHE A 120 -1.27 -1.80 -3.41
CA PHE A 120 -2.23 -0.92 -4.07
C PHE A 120 -1.68 0.45 -4.40
N THR A 121 -0.75 0.96 -3.59
CA THR A 121 -0.06 2.22 -3.86
C THR A 121 0.84 2.09 -5.08
N GLU A 122 1.65 1.03 -5.17
CA GLU A 122 2.49 0.75 -6.34
C GLU A 122 1.66 0.64 -7.62
N ILE A 123 0.58 -0.17 -7.60
CA ILE A 123 -0.32 -0.33 -8.74
C ILE A 123 -0.94 1.00 -9.16
N TYR A 124 -1.47 1.76 -8.19
CA TYR A 124 -2.12 3.03 -8.48
C TYR A 124 -1.14 4.04 -9.09
N LEU A 125 0.07 4.15 -8.53
CA LEU A 125 1.08 5.08 -9.03
C LEU A 125 1.54 4.68 -10.44
N ASP A 126 1.80 3.40 -10.67
CA ASP A 126 2.20 2.91 -11.99
C ASP A 126 1.12 3.22 -13.03
N TRP A 127 -0.14 2.93 -12.73
CA TRP A 127 -1.24 3.21 -13.65
C TRP A 127 -1.45 4.71 -13.84
N TYR A 128 -1.33 5.52 -12.78
CA TYR A 128 -1.52 6.96 -12.85
C TYR A 128 -0.50 7.64 -13.76
N PHE A 129 0.76 7.20 -13.70
CA PHE A 129 1.85 7.78 -14.49
C PHE A 129 2.01 7.13 -15.87
N ASN A 130 1.76 5.82 -16.00
CA ASN A 130 2.09 5.05 -17.21
C ASN A 130 0.87 4.56 -17.99
N ARG A 131 -0.32 4.46 -17.37
CA ARG A 131 -1.52 3.85 -17.95
C ARG A 131 -2.81 4.62 -17.66
N LYS A 132 -2.75 5.96 -17.76
CA LYS A 132 -3.85 6.84 -17.34
C LYS A 132 -5.20 6.57 -18.04
N GLN A 133 -5.21 5.90 -19.19
CA GLN A 133 -6.42 5.53 -19.92
C GLN A 133 -7.12 4.27 -19.36
N GLU A 134 -6.44 3.50 -18.51
CA GLU A 134 -6.92 2.23 -17.92
C GLU A 134 -7.49 2.40 -16.49
N LEU A 135 -7.34 3.59 -15.91
CA LEU A 135 -7.83 4.01 -14.58
C LEU A 135 -9.31 4.43 -14.58
#